data_AF-A0AAW5MZS2-F1
#
_entry.id   AF-A0AAW5MZS2-F1
#
_cell.length_a   1.000
_cell.length_b   1.000
_cell.length_c   1.000
_cell.angle_alpha   90.00
_cell.angle_beta   90.00
_cell.angle_gamma   90.00
#
_symmetry.space_group_name_H-M   'P 1'
#
loop_
_entity.id
_entity.type
_entity.pdbx_description
1 polymer ?
#
loop_
_entity_poly.entity_id
_entity_poly.type
_entity_poly.pdbx_seq_one_letter_code
_entity_poly.pdbx_strand_id
1 'polypeptide(L)'
;YMRVIYSKTARLFEAAAQCSGILAGCTPEEEKGLQDYGRYLGTAFQLIDDLLDYNADGEQLGKNVGDDLNEGKPTLPLLHAMHHGTP
;
A
#
# COMPACT_ATOMS: atom_id res chain seq x y z
N TYR A 1 10.74 -4.42 -1.77
CA TYR A 1 9.50 -3.63 -2.00
C TYR A 1 8.32 -4.11 -1.17
N MET A 2 7.73 -5.29 -1.39
CA MET A 2 6.50 -5.73 -0.68
C MET A 2 6.57 -5.65 0.85
N ARG A 3 7.70 -6.04 1.46
CA ARG A 3 7.90 -5.91 2.91
C ARG A 3 7.89 -4.44 3.39
N VAL A 4 8.40 -3.51 2.57
CA VAL A 4 8.45 -2.08 2.90
C VAL A 4 7.03 -1.51 2.92
N ILE A 5 6.24 -1.70 1.87
CA ILE A 5 4.86 -1.19 1.83
C ILE A 5 3.96 -1.85 2.87
N TYR A 6 4.22 -3.13 3.17
CA TYR A 6 3.53 -3.82 4.25
C TYR A 6 3.82 -3.15 5.60
N SER A 7 5.09 -2.96 5.95
CA SER A 7 5.46 -2.36 7.23
C SER A 7 5.10 -0.88 7.34
N LYS A 8 5.21 -0.11 6.25
CA LYS A 8 4.90 1.33 6.21
C LYS A 8 3.41 1.61 6.32
N THR A 9 2.57 0.82 5.66
CA THR A 9 1.15 1.16 5.45
C THR A 9 0.23 0.02 5.84
N ALA A 10 0.40 -1.17 5.26
CA ALA A 10 -0.57 -2.25 5.43
C ALA A 10 -0.67 -2.79 6.85
N ARG A 11 0.41 -2.74 7.64
CA ARG A 11 0.44 -3.23 9.02
C ARG A 11 -0.51 -2.45 9.92
N LEU A 12 -0.68 -1.15 9.68
CA LEU A 12 -1.61 -0.33 10.45
C LEU A 12 -3.07 -0.64 10.09
N PHE A 13 -3.38 -0.86 8.81
CA PHE A 13 -4.70 -1.33 8.38
C PHE A 13 -5.05 -2.69 8.97
N GLU A 14 -4.11 -3.64 8.91
CA GLU A 14 -4.23 -4.98 9.52
C GLU A 14 -4.54 -4.87 11.02
N ALA A 15 -3.72 -4.09 11.75
CA ALA A 15 -3.90 -3.92 13.19
C ALA A 15 -5.23 -3.23 13.53
N ALA A 16 -5.62 -2.19 12.79
CA ALA A 16 -6.88 -1.48 13.03
C ALA A 16 -8.08 -2.40 12.86
N ALA A 17 -8.14 -3.15 11.75
CA ALA A 17 -9.23 -4.09 11.48
C ALA A 17 -9.29 -5.22 12.52
N GLN A 18 -8.13 -5.79 12.88
CA GLN A 18 -8.04 -6.82 13.91
C GLN A 18 -8.48 -6.30 15.29
N CYS A 19 -8.00 -5.13 15.71
CA CYS A 19 -8.39 -4.51 16.98
C CYS A 19 -9.89 -4.26 17.07
N SER A 20 -10.54 -3.84 15.97
CA SER A 20 -11.99 -3.70 15.93
C SER A 20 -12.72 -5.01 16.18
N GLY A 21 -12.24 -6.12 15.59
CA GLY A 21 -12.78 -7.47 15.84
C GLY A 21 -12.64 -7.90 17.31
N ILE A 22 -11.46 -7.67 17.89
CA ILE A 22 -11.19 -7.96 19.31
C ILE A 22 -12.15 -7.17 20.21
N LEU A 23 -12.31 -5.87 19.97
CA LEU A 23 -13.20 -5.01 20.77
C LEU A 23 -14.68 -5.38 20.62
N ALA A 24 -15.08 -5.91 19.46
CA ALA A 24 -16.44 -6.38 19.21
C ALA A 24 -16.72 -7.78 19.78
N GLY A 25 -15.70 -8.49 20.29
CA GLY A 25 -15.84 -9.86 20.78
C GLY A 25 -16.06 -10.88 19.67
N CYS A 26 -15.50 -10.65 18.48
CA CYS A 26 -15.55 -11.58 17.35
C CYS A 26 -14.96 -12.95 17.69
N THR A 27 -15.40 -13.97 16.96
CA THR A 27 -14.78 -15.30 16.96
C THR A 27 -13.35 -15.24 16.41
N PRO A 28 -12.48 -16.22 16.73
CA PRO A 28 -11.13 -16.30 16.16
C PRO A 28 -11.11 -16.29 14.63
N GLU A 29 -12.10 -16.93 14.00
CA GLU A 29 -12.26 -16.97 12.54
C GLU A 29 -12.59 -15.58 11.96
N GLU A 30 -13.49 -14.84 12.60
CA GLU A 30 -13.86 -13.47 12.19
C GLU A 30 -12.71 -12.49 12.43
N GLU A 31 -12.03 -12.58 13.58
CA GLU A 31 -10.85 -11.77 13.87
C GLU A 31 -9.76 -12.00 12.81
N LYS A 32 -9.50 -13.26 12.46
CA LYS A 32 -8.54 -13.60 11.41
C LYS A 32 -8.97 -13.05 10.05
N GLY A 33 -10.26 -13.12 9.73
CA GLY A 33 -10.83 -12.52 8.52
C GLY A 33 -10.60 -11.01 8.46
N LEU A 34 -10.81 -10.29 9.57
CA LEU A 34 -10.57 -8.85 9.67
C LEU A 34 -9.08 -8.50 9.55
N GLN A 35 -8.22 -9.27 10.20
CA GLN A 35 -6.76 -9.12 10.07
C GLN A 35 -6.34 -9.24 8.59
N ASP A 36 -6.76 -10.31 7.92
CA ASP A 36 -6.40 -10.54 6.51
C ASP A 36 -6.98 -9.47 5.60
N TYR A 37 -8.23 -9.06 5.83
CA TYR A 37 -8.85 -7.95 5.12
C TYR A 37 -8.01 -6.66 5.23
N GLY A 38 -7.67 -6.23 6.45
CA GLY A 38 -6.88 -5.02 6.66
C GLY A 38 -5.50 -5.11 6.01
N ARG A 39 -4.84 -6.27 6.11
CA ARG A 39 -3.55 -6.52 5.47
C ARG A 39 -3.62 -6.37 3.95
N TYR A 40 -4.57 -7.03 3.30
CA TYR A 40 -4.68 -6.99 1.84
C TYR A 40 -5.13 -5.62 1.34
N LEU A 41 -6.11 -4.99 2.02
CA LEU A 41 -6.57 -3.67 1.67
C LEU A 41 -5.45 -2.64 1.77
N GLY A 42 -4.71 -2.60 2.88
CA GLY A 42 -3.62 -1.65 3.07
C GLY A 42 -2.45 -1.88 2.10
N THR A 43 -2.21 -3.13 1.70
CA THR A 43 -1.20 -3.45 0.67
C THR A 43 -1.65 -2.94 -0.70
N ALA A 44 -2.90 -3.21 -1.09
CA ALA A 44 -3.48 -2.72 -2.34
C ALA A 44 -3.51 -1.19 -2.39
N PHE A 45 -3.85 -0.55 -1.26
CA PHE A 45 -3.85 0.91 -1.14
C PHE A 45 -2.48 1.51 -1.45
N GLN A 46 -1.39 0.99 -0.86
CA GLN A 46 -0.05 1.54 -1.12
C GLN A 46 0.43 1.24 -2.54
N LEU A 47 0.08 0.09 -3.13
CA LEU A 47 0.39 -0.20 -4.53
C LEU A 47 -0.25 0.83 -5.48
N ILE A 48 -1.48 1.23 -5.19
CA ILE A 48 -2.20 2.24 -5.96
C ILE A 48 -1.61 3.63 -5.72
N ASP A 49 -1.30 4.01 -4.46
CA ASP A 49 -0.63 5.29 -4.14
C ASP A 49 0.72 5.42 -4.88
N ASP A 50 1.55 4.38 -4.85
CA ASP A 50 2.84 4.34 -5.57
C ASP A 50 2.66 4.39 -7.09
N LEU A 51 1.56 3.86 -7.65
CA LEU A 51 1.26 3.95 -9.08
C LEU A 51 0.78 5.35 -9.47
N LEU A 52 -0.08 5.94 -8.65
CA LEU A 52 -0.62 7.28 -8.88
C LEU A 52 0.47 8.36 -8.80
N ASP A 53 1.54 8.12 -8.03
CA ASP A 53 2.72 8.99 -8.02
C ASP A 53 3.35 9.19 -9.41
N TYR A 54 3.18 8.22 -10.34
CA TYR A 54 3.71 8.29 -11.71
C TYR A 54 2.67 8.75 -12.73
N ASN A 55 1.41 8.97 -12.34
CA ASN A 55 0.37 9.37 -13.27
C ASN A 55 0.29 10.90 -13.37
N ALA A 56 0.44 11.43 -14.60
CA ALA A 56 0.59 12.85 -14.88
C ALA A 56 -0.71 13.68 -14.74
N ASP A 57 -1.88 13.04 -14.58
CA ASP A 57 -3.16 13.70 -14.32
C ASP A 57 -3.27 14.18 -12.84
N GLY A 58 -2.27 14.96 -12.41
CA GLY A 58 -2.04 15.41 -11.04
C GLY A 58 -3.12 16.32 -10.43
N GLU A 59 -4.16 16.68 -11.20
CA GLU A 59 -5.26 17.51 -10.68
C GLU A 59 -6.12 16.77 -9.64
N GLN A 60 -6.15 15.43 -9.63
CA GLN A 60 -7.03 14.68 -8.71
C GLN A 60 -6.40 14.29 -7.37
N LEU A 61 -5.07 14.20 -7.26
CA LEU A 61 -4.41 13.70 -6.04
C LEU A 61 -3.91 14.78 -5.07
N GLY A 62 -3.80 16.04 -5.51
CA GLY A 62 -3.23 17.11 -4.67
C GLY A 62 -1.77 16.86 -4.22
N LYS A 63 -1.07 15.94 -4.91
CA LYS A 63 0.36 15.62 -4.76
C LYS A 63 1.10 16.01 -6.03
N ASN A 64 2.39 16.31 -5.92
CA ASN A 64 3.23 16.48 -7.10
C ASN A 64 3.54 15.11 -7.71
N VAL A 65 3.43 15.01 -9.02
CA VAL A 65 3.76 13.78 -9.76
C VAL A 65 5.27 13.54 -9.69
N GLY A 66 5.68 12.33 -9.36
CA GLY A 66 7.07 11.87 -9.33
C GLY A 66 7.83 12.18 -8.04
N ASP A 67 7.13 12.47 -6.94
CA ASP A 67 7.76 12.73 -5.65
C ASP A 67 8.58 11.52 -5.17
N ASP A 68 8.07 10.29 -5.33
CA ASP A 68 8.81 9.10 -4.92
C ASP A 68 10.07 8.89 -5.76
N LEU A 69 10.03 9.23 -7.05
CA LEU A 69 11.21 9.18 -7.92
C LEU A 69 12.24 10.25 -7.52
N ASN A 70 11.80 11.48 -7.28
CA ASN A 70 12.65 12.60 -6.87
C ASN A 70 13.34 12.35 -5.52
N GLU A 71 12.66 11.67 -4.60
CA GLU A 71 13.20 11.24 -3.31
C GLU A 71 14.08 9.98 -3.42
N GLY A 72 14.23 9.40 -4.60
CA GLY A 72 15.06 8.22 -4.85
C GLY A 72 14.48 6.92 -4.28
N LYS A 73 13.16 6.84 -4.09
CA LYS A 73 12.49 5.63 -3.61
C LYS A 73 12.23 4.67 -4.79
N PRO A 74 12.77 3.44 -4.75
CA PRO A 74 12.52 2.46 -5.79
C PRO A 74 11.17 1.76 -5.58
N THR A 75 10.08 2.44 -5.93
CA THR A 75 8.71 1.89 -5.91
C THR A 75 8.48 0.91 -7.06
N LEU A 76 7.34 0.19 -7.03
CA LEU A 76 7.06 -0.89 -7.98
C LEU A 76 7.10 -0.45 -9.45
N PRO A 77 6.56 0.72 -9.86
CA PRO A 77 6.64 1.16 -11.25
C PRO A 77 8.09 1.28 -11.75
N LEU A 78 8.98 1.89 -10.95
CA LEU A 78 10.40 2.01 -11.31
C LEU A 78 11.08 0.64 -11.37
N LEU A 79 10.86 -0.21 -10.38
CA LEU A 79 11.43 -1.57 -10.37
C LEU A 79 10.99 -2.38 -11.60
N HIS A 80 9.74 -2.23 -12.03
CA HIS A 80 9.21 -2.86 -13.22
C HIS A 80 9.88 -2.30 -14.49
N ALA A 81 9.98 -0.97 -14.61
CA ALA A 81 10.64 -0.32 -15.73
C ALA A 81 12.13 -0.70 -15.82
N MET A 82 12.84 -0.81 -14.71
CA MET A 82 14.24 -1.26 -14.69
C MET A 82 14.42 -2.71 -15.19
N HIS A 83 13.43 -3.57 -14.98
CA HIS A 83 13.51 -4.97 -15.38
C HIS A 83 13.08 -5.22 -16.83
N HIS A 84 12.17 -4.39 -17.37
CA HIS A 84 11.54 -4.59 -18.67
C HIS A 84 11.80 -3.47 -19.69
N GLY A 85 12.40 -2.35 -19.27
CA GLY A 85 12.72 -1.22 -20.12
C GLY A 85 13.83 -1.55 -21.10
N THR A 86 13.78 -0.91 -22.27
CA THR A 86 14.87 -0.93 -23.25
C THR A 86 15.84 0.24 -23.00
N PRO A 87 17.14 0.08 -23.33
CA PRO A 87 18.13 1.16 -23.24
C PRO A 87 17.78 2.39 -24.08
#